data_AF-K2JYG8-F1
#
_entry.id   AF-K2JYG8-F1
#
_cell.length_a   1.000
_cell.length_b   1.000
_cell.length_c   1.000
_cell.angle_alpha   90.00
_cell.angle_beta   90.00
_cell.angle_gamma   90.00
#
_symmetry.space_group_name_H-M   'P 1'
#
loop_
_entity.id
_entity.type
_entity.pdbx_description
1 polymer ?
#
loop_
_entity_poly.entity_id
_entity_poly.type
_entity_poly.pdbx_seq_one_letter_code
_entity_poly.pdbx_strand_id
1 'polypeptide(L)'
;MATISHAIQTRIRGYLTFMLTMTNLIKRLLLLPFLCLSLSSMATESMNSGYIKGLSYRSGWVTFRVVDGAGINQCEPCPTDPGALGTGRCWIPEQRAAQLSLLLSALAMGKKINGRVYAKESNCEIYQMSIED
;
A
#
# COMPACT_ATOMS: atom_id res chain seq x y z
N MET A 1 55.49 37.04 44.54
CA MET A 1 54.15 37.43 44.03
C MET A 1 53.86 36.69 42.72
N ALA A 2 53.86 35.34 42.72
CA ALA A 2 53.77 34.51 41.49
C ALA A 2 52.80 33.31 41.60
N THR A 3 52.24 33.05 42.78
CA THR A 3 51.42 31.87 43.06
C THR A 3 49.93 32.04 42.72
N ILE A 4 49.44 33.26 42.53
CA ILE A 4 48.02 33.53 42.25
C ILE A 4 47.66 33.29 40.77
N SER A 5 48.62 33.45 39.85
CA SER A 5 48.40 33.31 38.40
C SER A 5 48.10 31.86 37.96
N HIS A 6 48.79 30.89 38.56
CA HIS A 6 48.64 29.47 38.21
C HIS A 6 47.29 28.86 38.63
N ALA A 7 46.68 29.36 39.71
CA ALA A 7 45.40 28.88 40.21
C ALA A 7 44.20 29.34 39.35
N ILE A 8 44.31 30.51 38.71
CA ILE A 8 43.27 31.04 37.83
C ILE A 8 43.30 30.32 36.47
N GLN A 9 44.50 30.06 35.94
CA GLN A 9 44.67 29.41 34.64
C GLN A 9 44.21 27.95 34.61
N THR A 10 44.33 27.23 35.74
CA THR A 10 43.82 25.85 35.88
C THR A 10 42.30 25.79 35.96
N ARG A 11 41.64 26.75 36.63
CA ARG A 11 40.17 26.82 36.69
C ARG A 11 39.54 27.17 35.34
N ILE A 12 40.14 28.07 34.56
CA ILE A 12 39.64 28.44 33.22
C ILE A 12 39.75 27.25 32.25
N ARG A 13 40.86 26.51 32.32
CA ARG A 13 41.07 25.32 31.47
C ARG A 13 40.07 24.21 31.77
N GLY A 14 39.71 24.00 33.05
CA GLY A 14 38.67 23.06 33.45
C GLY A 14 37.28 23.43 32.90
N TYR A 15 36.89 24.70 33.01
CA TYR A 15 35.60 25.19 32.50
C TYR A 15 35.48 25.07 30.98
N LEU A 16 36.54 25.39 30.23
CA LEU A 16 36.52 25.30 28.77
C LEU A 16 36.37 23.85 28.29
N THR A 17 37.03 22.90 28.97
CA THR A 17 36.96 21.47 28.64
C THR A 17 35.58 20.88 28.97
N PHE A 18 34.93 21.36 30.03
CA PHE A 18 33.57 20.95 30.40
C PHE A 18 32.51 21.48 29.42
N MET A 19 32.67 22.72 28.93
CA MET A 19 31.77 23.30 27.92
C MET A 19 31.88 22.61 26.54
N LEU A 20 33.10 22.20 26.14
CA LEU A 20 33.36 21.50 24.88
C LEU A 20 32.84 20.05 24.88
N THR A 21 32.76 19.39 26.03
CA THR A 21 32.23 18.02 26.14
C THR A 21 30.70 18.00 26.17
N MET A 22 30.06 18.98 26.81
CA MET A 22 28.59 19.13 26.82
C MET A 22 27.99 19.42 25.44
N THR A 23 28.65 20.24 24.62
CA THR A 23 28.18 20.58 23.27
C THR A 23 28.21 19.40 22.30
N ASN A 24 29.17 18.48 22.43
CA ASN A 24 29.24 17.26 21.61
C ASN A 24 28.20 16.21 22.00
N LEU A 25 27.80 16.15 23.29
CA LEU A 25 26.77 15.23 23.78
C LEU A 25 25.38 15.62 23.23
N ILE A 26 25.07 16.92 23.24
CA ILE A 26 23.81 17.47 22.73
C ILE A 26 23.68 17.24 21.21
N LYS A 27 24.78 17.39 20.46
CA LYS A 27 24.81 17.17 19.01
C LYS A 27 24.56 15.70 18.63
N ARG A 28 25.04 14.76 19.45
CA ARG A 28 24.81 13.31 19.26
C ARG A 28 23.40 12.89 19.69
N LEU A 29 22.83 13.52 20.72
CA LEU A 29 21.48 13.23 21.20
C LEU A 29 20.39 13.75 20.25
N LEU A 30 20.64 14.86 19.54
CA LEU A 30 19.73 15.43 18.53
C LEU A 30 19.70 14.66 17.20
N LEU A 31 20.64 13.74 16.95
CA LEU A 31 20.68 12.93 15.72
C LEU A 31 19.86 11.63 15.82
N LEU A 32 19.53 11.18 17.03
CA LEU A 32 18.72 9.97 17.24
C LEU A 32 17.26 10.08 16.75
N PRO A 33 16.52 11.19 16.96
CA PRO A 33 15.11 11.26 16.56
C PRO A 33 14.91 11.34 15.04
N PHE A 34 15.93 11.73 14.26
CA PHE A 34 15.82 11.84 12.80
C PHE A 34 15.89 10.48 12.08
N LEU A 35 16.44 9.44 12.71
CA LEU A 35 16.53 8.10 12.11
C LEU A 35 15.24 7.27 12.25
N CYS A 36 14.33 7.63 13.17
CA CYS A 36 13.09 6.89 13.41
C CYS A 36 11.89 7.33 12.54
N LEU A 37 12.03 8.41 11.77
CA LEU A 37 10.94 8.99 10.96
C LEU A 37 10.77 8.35 9.58
N SER A 38 11.57 7.36 9.20
CA SER A 38 11.51 6.70 7.88
C SER A 38 10.65 5.43 7.84
N LEU A 39 10.02 5.03 8.94
CA LEU A 39 9.05 3.93 8.96
C LEU A 39 7.65 4.43 8.58
N SER A 40 7.53 5.03 7.40
CA SER A 40 6.24 5.16 6.73
C SER A 40 5.79 3.77 6.33
N SER A 41 5.13 3.07 7.25
CA SER A 41 4.42 1.84 6.97
C SER A 41 3.29 2.17 6.01
N MET A 42 3.56 2.06 4.71
CA MET A 42 2.49 1.93 3.73
C MET A 42 1.78 0.63 4.06
N ALA A 43 0.65 0.73 4.78
CA ALA A 43 -0.26 -0.40 4.94
C ALA A 43 -0.62 -0.87 3.53
N THR A 44 -0.03 -1.97 3.09
CA THR A 44 -0.48 -2.67 1.88
C THR A 44 -1.91 -3.08 2.18
N GLU A 45 -2.86 -2.43 1.51
CA GLU A 45 -4.25 -2.83 1.57
C GLU A 45 -4.34 -4.33 1.27
N SER A 46 -5.08 -5.07 2.09
CA SER A 46 -5.26 -6.51 1.90
C SER A 46 -5.89 -6.76 0.52
N MET A 47 -5.17 -7.49 -0.34
CA MET A 47 -5.64 -7.88 -1.67
C MET A 47 -6.10 -9.34 -1.64
N ASN A 48 -7.29 -9.59 -2.16
CA ASN A 48 -7.82 -10.93 -2.37
C ASN A 48 -7.63 -11.36 -3.83
N SER A 49 -7.56 -12.66 -4.07
CA SER A 49 -7.38 -13.22 -5.42
C SER A 49 -8.31 -14.41 -5.65
N GLY A 50 -8.65 -14.66 -6.90
CA GLY A 50 -9.49 -15.78 -7.29
C GLY A 50 -9.80 -15.81 -8.78
N TYR A 51 -10.60 -16.78 -9.18
CA TYR A 51 -11.01 -16.97 -10.57
C TYR A 51 -12.20 -16.09 -10.94
N ILE A 52 -12.12 -15.44 -12.11
CA ILE A 52 -13.23 -14.68 -12.68
C ILE A 52 -14.30 -15.65 -13.19
N LYS A 53 -15.55 -15.48 -12.73
CA LYS A 53 -16.71 -16.28 -13.15
C LYS A 53 -17.96 -15.44 -13.34
N GLY A 54 -18.89 -15.97 -14.13
CA GLY A 54 -20.25 -15.42 -14.29
C GLY A 54 -20.25 -14.03 -14.92
N LEU A 55 -19.53 -13.87 -16.03
CA LEU A 55 -19.49 -12.63 -16.77
C LEU A 55 -20.88 -12.25 -17.30
N SER A 56 -21.21 -10.98 -17.19
CA SER A 56 -22.43 -10.40 -17.76
C SER A 56 -22.15 -8.97 -18.22
N TYR A 57 -22.63 -8.62 -19.41
CA TYR A 57 -22.57 -7.26 -19.94
C TYR A 57 -23.91 -6.55 -19.70
N ARG A 58 -23.87 -5.35 -19.10
CA ARG A 58 -25.07 -4.52 -18.91
C ARG A 58 -24.70 -3.04 -18.78
N SER A 59 -25.45 -2.17 -19.46
CA SER A 59 -25.35 -0.71 -19.31
C SER A 59 -23.94 -0.12 -19.50
N GLY A 60 -23.14 -0.68 -20.40
CA GLY A 60 -21.75 -0.22 -20.63
C GLY A 60 -20.73 -0.75 -19.62
N TRP A 61 -21.07 -1.78 -18.85
CA TRP A 61 -20.20 -2.44 -17.88
C TRP A 61 -20.15 -3.94 -18.11
N VAL A 62 -18.97 -4.52 -17.91
CA VAL A 62 -18.83 -5.97 -17.74
C VAL A 62 -18.67 -6.29 -16.28
N THR A 63 -19.55 -7.15 -15.79
CA THR A 63 -19.64 -7.53 -14.38
C THR A 63 -19.30 -9.01 -14.22
N PHE A 64 -18.70 -9.37 -13.10
CA PHE A 64 -18.26 -10.72 -12.81
C PHE A 64 -18.05 -10.92 -11.31
N ARG A 65 -17.81 -12.17 -10.91
CA ARG A 65 -17.40 -12.53 -9.55
C ARG A 65 -15.96 -13.03 -9.58
N VAL A 66 -15.22 -12.76 -8.51
CA VAL A 66 -13.88 -13.32 -8.29
C VAL A 66 -14.04 -14.35 -7.19
N VAL A 67 -13.89 -15.64 -7.50
CA VAL A 67 -14.12 -16.72 -6.54
C VAL A 67 -12.83 -17.47 -6.24
N ASP A 68 -12.55 -17.73 -4.96
CA ASP A 68 -11.37 -18.50 -4.57
C ASP A 68 -11.54 -20.02 -4.85
N GLY A 69 -10.56 -20.82 -4.43
CA GLY A 69 -10.60 -22.28 -4.56
C GLY A 69 -11.73 -22.96 -3.77
N ALA A 70 -12.28 -22.28 -2.75
CA ALA A 70 -13.44 -22.74 -1.98
C ALA A 70 -14.78 -22.27 -2.58
N GLY A 71 -14.74 -21.47 -3.66
CA GLY A 71 -15.93 -20.89 -4.28
C GLY A 71 -16.47 -19.64 -3.56
N ILE A 72 -15.72 -19.09 -2.60
CA ILE A 72 -16.10 -17.89 -1.86
C ILE A 72 -15.81 -16.66 -2.73
N ASN A 73 -16.81 -15.80 -2.83
CA ASN A 73 -16.69 -14.55 -3.57
C ASN A 73 -15.81 -13.56 -2.82
N GLN A 74 -14.78 -13.08 -3.51
CA GLN A 74 -13.79 -12.13 -3.04
C GLN A 74 -14.15 -10.69 -3.37
N CYS A 75 -15.15 -10.46 -4.22
CA CYS A 75 -15.70 -9.14 -4.48
C CYS A 75 -16.57 -8.71 -3.29
N GLU A 76 -16.16 -7.66 -2.59
CA GLU A 76 -16.99 -7.03 -1.56
C GLU A 76 -18.27 -6.40 -2.13
N PRO A 77 -19.29 -6.15 -1.31
CA PRO A 77 -20.47 -5.38 -1.71
C PRO A 77 -20.08 -3.97 -2.14
N CYS A 78 -20.42 -3.61 -3.37
CA CYS A 78 -20.07 -2.33 -3.94
C CYS A 78 -21.00 -1.22 -3.42
N PRO A 79 -20.48 -0.03 -3.13
CA PRO A 79 -21.30 1.09 -2.67
C PRO A 79 -22.30 1.57 -3.73
N THR A 80 -21.94 1.48 -5.03
CA THR A 80 -22.79 1.90 -6.14
C THR A 80 -22.74 0.88 -7.26
N ASP A 81 -23.80 0.08 -7.41
CA ASP A 81 -23.94 -0.88 -8.50
C ASP A 81 -24.42 -0.19 -9.79
N PRO A 82 -23.58 -0.07 -10.83
CA PRO A 82 -23.90 0.65 -12.06
C PRO A 82 -24.98 -0.06 -12.90
N GLY A 83 -25.30 -1.32 -12.58
CA GLY A 83 -26.27 -2.12 -13.35
C GLY A 83 -27.46 -2.65 -12.55
N ALA A 84 -27.58 -2.34 -11.26
CA ALA A 84 -28.53 -2.97 -10.33
C ALA A 84 -28.53 -4.52 -10.45
N LEU A 85 -27.33 -5.10 -10.58
CA LEU A 85 -27.05 -6.51 -10.73
C LEU A 85 -26.91 -7.25 -9.39
N GLY A 86 -26.93 -6.54 -8.27
CA GLY A 86 -26.84 -7.10 -6.92
C GLY A 86 -25.45 -6.98 -6.30
N THR A 87 -25.36 -7.30 -5.01
CA THR A 87 -24.13 -7.18 -4.23
C THR A 87 -23.08 -8.23 -4.60
N GLY A 88 -21.81 -7.93 -4.32
CA GLY A 88 -20.70 -8.88 -4.46
C GLY A 88 -20.27 -9.14 -5.91
N ARG A 89 -20.23 -8.12 -6.76
CA ARG A 89 -19.74 -8.24 -8.14
C ARG A 89 -18.69 -7.20 -8.42
N CYS A 90 -17.62 -7.62 -9.08
CA CYS A 90 -16.64 -6.71 -9.63
C CYS A 90 -17.02 -6.29 -11.04
N TRP A 91 -16.54 -5.14 -11.51
CA TRP A 91 -16.84 -4.63 -12.84
C TRP A 91 -15.65 -3.97 -13.54
N ILE A 92 -15.75 -3.94 -14.87
CA ILE A 92 -14.87 -3.23 -15.78
C ILE A 92 -15.75 -2.33 -16.65
N PRO A 93 -15.50 -1.01 -16.69
CA PRO A 93 -16.20 -0.12 -17.62
C PRO A 93 -15.78 -0.45 -19.05
N GLU A 94 -16.71 -0.33 -20.00
CA GLU A 94 -16.48 -0.57 -21.43
C GLU A 94 -15.33 0.27 -22.00
N GLN A 95 -15.08 1.44 -21.41
CA GLN A 95 -13.97 2.34 -21.77
C GLN A 95 -12.59 1.69 -21.57
N ARG A 96 -12.45 0.65 -20.73
CA ARG A 96 -11.21 -0.13 -20.55
C ARG A 96 -11.09 -1.22 -21.61
N ALA A 97 -11.12 -0.82 -22.88
CA ALA A 97 -11.15 -1.72 -24.04
C ALA A 97 -10.03 -2.77 -24.03
N ALA A 98 -8.79 -2.41 -23.65
CA ALA A 98 -7.69 -3.37 -23.58
C ALA A 98 -7.93 -4.47 -22.54
N GLN A 99 -8.40 -4.09 -21.36
CA GLN A 99 -8.71 -5.02 -20.28
C GLN A 99 -9.87 -5.95 -20.67
N LEU A 100 -10.89 -5.37 -21.30
CA LEU A 100 -12.05 -6.12 -21.78
C LEU A 100 -11.70 -7.09 -22.91
N SER A 101 -10.90 -6.67 -23.89
CA SER A 101 -10.45 -7.53 -24.99
C SER A 101 -9.64 -8.71 -24.48
N LEU A 102 -8.77 -8.50 -23.48
CA LEU A 102 -7.99 -9.58 -22.88
C LEU A 102 -8.89 -10.59 -22.16
N LEU A 103 -9.86 -10.09 -21.39
CA LEU A 103 -10.85 -10.90 -20.68
C LEU A 103 -11.68 -11.75 -21.65
N LEU A 104 -12.25 -11.12 -22.69
CA LEU A 104 -13.09 -11.80 -23.69
C LEU A 104 -12.30 -12.81 -24.53
N SER A 105 -11.06 -12.48 -24.91
CA SER A 105 -10.20 -13.40 -25.68
C SER A 105 -9.85 -14.64 -24.85
N ALA A 106 -9.47 -14.47 -23.60
CA ALA A 106 -9.16 -15.59 -22.71
C ALA A 106 -10.38 -16.50 -22.50
N LEU A 107 -11.58 -15.93 -22.35
CA LEU A 107 -12.83 -16.71 -22.27
C LEU A 107 -13.13 -17.48 -23.55
N ALA A 108 -12.96 -16.83 -24.71
CA ALA A 108 -13.16 -17.48 -26.01
C ALA A 108 -12.19 -18.65 -26.23
N MET A 109 -10.98 -18.56 -25.65
CA MET A 109 -9.98 -19.63 -25.66
C MET A 109 -10.21 -20.70 -24.59
N GLY A 110 -11.26 -20.58 -23.76
CA GLY A 110 -11.54 -21.51 -22.67
C GLY A 110 -10.51 -21.46 -21.53
N LYS A 111 -9.74 -20.37 -21.44
CA LYS A 111 -8.69 -20.20 -20.42
C LYS A 111 -9.28 -19.73 -19.09
N LYS A 112 -8.61 -20.07 -18.00
CA LYS A 112 -8.96 -19.57 -16.67
C LYS A 112 -8.34 -18.19 -16.49
N ILE A 113 -9.05 -17.32 -15.78
CA ILE A 113 -8.59 -15.95 -15.56
C ILE A 113 -8.59 -15.71 -14.07
N ASN A 114 -7.41 -15.43 -13.53
CA ASN A 114 -7.21 -15.07 -12.14
C ASN A 114 -7.26 -13.54 -12.03
N GLY A 115 -8.07 -13.06 -11.09
CA GLY A 115 -8.27 -11.67 -10.79
C GLY A 115 -7.85 -11.35 -9.37
N ARG A 116 -7.19 -10.21 -9.18
CA ARG A 116 -6.92 -9.64 -7.85
C ARG A 116 -7.78 -8.42 -7.61
N VAL A 117 -8.38 -8.36 -6.43
CA VAL A 117 -9.32 -7.32 -6.00
C VAL A 117 -8.92 -6.82 -4.61
N TYR A 118 -9.26 -5.57 -4.29
CA TYR A 118 -9.03 -5.05 -2.96
C TYR A 118 -10.09 -5.61 -1.99
N ALA A 119 -9.68 -5.98 -0.78
CA ALA A 119 -10.55 -6.70 0.15
C ALA A 119 -11.44 -5.80 1.02
N LYS A 120 -11.28 -4.48 1.00
CA LYS A 120 -11.97 -3.60 1.98
C LYS A 120 -12.59 -2.31 1.43
N GLU A 121 -12.05 -1.69 0.37
CA GLU A 121 -12.47 -0.32 -0.02
C GLU A 121 -12.43 -0.03 -1.53
N SER A 122 -12.42 -1.03 -2.42
CA SER A 122 -12.46 -0.70 -3.84
C SER A 122 -13.86 -0.48 -4.36
N ASN A 123 -13.97 0.40 -5.35
CA ASN A 123 -15.14 0.65 -6.18
C ASN A 123 -15.53 -0.57 -7.03
N CYS A 124 -15.34 -1.79 -6.52
CA CYS A 124 -15.53 -3.06 -7.21
C CYS A 124 -14.75 -3.21 -8.50
N GLU A 125 -13.64 -2.48 -8.61
CA GLU A 125 -12.73 -2.60 -9.73
C GLU A 125 -11.71 -3.70 -9.47
N ILE A 126 -11.41 -4.43 -10.55
CA ILE A 126 -10.33 -5.40 -10.56
C ILE A 126 -8.98 -4.68 -10.71
N TYR A 127 -8.03 -5.03 -9.85
CA TYR A 127 -6.70 -4.43 -9.82
C TYR A 127 -5.77 -5.06 -10.86
N GLN A 128 -5.78 -6.39 -10.93
CA GLN A 128 -4.88 -7.16 -11.79
C GLN A 128 -5.62 -8.36 -12.36
N MET A 129 -5.29 -8.73 -13.60
CA MET A 129 -5.75 -9.95 -14.25
C MET A 129 -4.56 -10.72 -14.81
N SER A 130 -4.58 -12.03 -14.66
CA SER A 130 -3.64 -12.95 -15.29
C SER A 130 -4.40 -14.12 -15.91
N ILE A 131 -3.94 -14.56 -17.07
CA ILE A 131 -4.48 -15.73 -17.75
C ILE A 131 -3.69 -16.95 -17.27
N GLU A 132 -4.40 -17.99 -16.86
CA GLU A 132 -3.85 -19.29 -16.48
C GLU A 132 -4.25 -20.33 -17.54
N ASP A 133 -3.33 -21.25 -17.82
CA ASP A 133 -3.45 -22.24 -18.89
C ASP A 133 -4.45 -23.36 -18.62
#